data_AF-A0A2E5JDM8-F1
#
_entry.id   AF-A0A2E5JDM8-F1
#
_cell.length_a   1.000
_cell.length_b   1.000
_cell.length_c   1.000
_cell.angle_alpha   90.00
_cell.angle_beta   90.00
_cell.angle_gamma   90.00
#
_symmetry.space_group_name_H-M   'P 1'
#
loop_
_entity.id
_entity.type
_entity.pdbx_description
1 polymer ?
#
loop_
_entity_poly.entity_id
_entity_poly.type
_entity_poly.pdbx_seq_one_letter_code
_entity_poly.pdbx_strand_id
1 'polypeptide(L)'
;MQNIIIIGDQGVGKSSFVQRLTTNTFSETYICTLTKDLHLIEFQGRYIGLHDHGGCERYHSLRQLHYKHADGVLVFCDTRLNIDVWVEAVKQENPDVPIVIVMNKADDTNIDYGKGADIYISCKHNRNLENVLPLLIPKMKLPETIISPLETLFEYLPHYCSIS
;
A
#
# COMPACT_ATOMS: atom_id res chain seq x y z
N MET A 1 14.72 3.80 1.61
CA MET A 1 13.44 3.31 1.04
C MET A 1 12.29 3.77 1.92
N GLN A 2 11.14 4.10 1.33
CA GLN A 2 9.91 4.40 2.07
C GLN A 2 8.95 3.20 2.00
N ASN A 3 8.23 2.92 3.08
CA ASN A 3 7.32 1.79 3.18
C ASN A 3 5.87 2.24 3.07
N ILE A 4 5.16 1.72 2.07
CA ILE A 4 3.72 1.88 1.91
C ILE A 4 3.04 0.56 2.24
N ILE A 5 2.10 0.60 3.18
CA ILE A 5 1.31 -0.57 3.57
C ILE A 5 -0.06 -0.49 2.92
N ILE A 6 -0.50 -1.61 2.36
CA ILE A 6 -1.81 -1.75 1.74
C ILE A 6 -2.69 -2.60 2.66
N ILE A 7 -3.75 -2.01 3.21
CA ILE A 7 -4.69 -2.67 4.13
C ILE A 7 -6.12 -2.66 3.60
N GLY A 8 -6.98 -3.49 4.16
CA GLY A 8 -8.39 -3.60 3.77
C GLY A 8 -8.91 -5.02 3.86
N ASP A 9 -10.19 -5.22 3.61
CA ASP A 9 -10.83 -6.53 3.75
C ASP A 9 -10.33 -7.56 2.73
N GLN A 10 -10.58 -8.84 2.99
CA GLN A 10 -10.28 -9.89 2.03
C GLN A 10 -11.11 -9.69 0.75
N GLY A 11 -10.49 -9.86 -0.43
CA GLY A 11 -11.21 -9.80 -1.71
C GLY A 11 -11.48 -8.39 -2.26
N VAL A 12 -11.04 -7.32 -1.58
CA VAL A 12 -11.17 -5.93 -2.07
C VAL A 12 -10.20 -5.60 -3.22
N GLY A 13 -9.17 -6.43 -3.47
CA GLY A 13 -8.28 -6.30 -4.63
C GLY A 13 -6.90 -5.66 -4.38
N LYS A 14 -6.37 -5.73 -3.15
CA LYS A 14 -5.00 -5.28 -2.80
C LYS A 14 -3.92 -5.95 -3.64
N SER A 15 -3.89 -7.28 -3.66
CA SER A 15 -2.93 -8.04 -4.47
C SER A 15 -3.09 -7.79 -5.96
N SER A 16 -4.33 -7.62 -6.42
CA SER A 16 -4.59 -7.24 -7.81
C SER A 16 -4.02 -5.86 -8.14
N PHE A 17 -4.11 -4.89 -7.22
CA PHE A 17 -3.51 -3.58 -7.40
C PHE A 17 -1.98 -3.65 -7.50
N VAL A 18 -1.33 -4.36 -6.57
CA VAL A 18 0.13 -4.53 -6.56
C VAL A 18 0.62 -5.26 -7.81
N GLN A 19 -0.06 -6.34 -8.20
CA GLN A 19 0.22 -7.04 -9.45
C GLN A 19 0.07 -6.10 -10.64
N ARG A 20 -0.98 -5.28 -10.71
CA ARG A 20 -1.16 -4.32 -11.81
C ARG A 20 -0.08 -3.26 -11.84
N LEU A 21 0.34 -2.73 -10.69
CA LEU A 21 1.45 -1.77 -10.64
C LEU A 21 2.76 -2.38 -11.15
N THR A 22 3.06 -3.63 -10.77
CA THR A 22 4.31 -4.31 -11.14
C THR A 22 4.30 -4.89 -12.56
N THR A 23 3.13 -5.23 -13.12
CA THR A 23 3.01 -5.84 -14.46
C THR A 23 2.70 -4.86 -15.59
N ASN A 24 1.95 -3.78 -15.34
CA ASN A 24 1.45 -2.88 -16.39
C ASN A 24 2.24 -1.57 -16.56
N THR A 25 3.53 -1.53 -16.20
CA THR A 25 4.42 -0.36 -16.43
C THR A 25 3.90 0.98 -15.86
N PHE A 26 3.04 0.94 -14.84
CA PHE A 26 2.53 2.17 -14.20
C PHE A 26 3.51 2.77 -13.20
N SER A 27 4.43 1.97 -12.64
CA SER A 27 5.61 2.48 -11.93
C SER A 27 6.69 2.84 -12.94
N GLU A 28 7.34 3.99 -12.78
CA GLU A 28 8.45 4.43 -13.64
C GLU A 28 9.55 3.36 -13.75
N THR A 29 9.75 2.54 -12.71
CA THR A 29 10.59 1.33 -12.78
C THR A 29 10.21 0.36 -11.66
N TYR A 30 9.52 -0.76 -11.97
CA TYR A 30 9.48 -1.89 -11.02
C TYR A 30 10.92 -2.43 -10.90
N ILE A 31 11.42 -2.52 -9.66
CA ILE A 31 12.82 -2.92 -9.41
C ILE A 31 12.89 -4.43 -9.21
N CYS A 32 12.25 -4.93 -8.16
CA CYS A 32 12.26 -6.36 -7.83
C CYS A 32 11.19 -6.70 -6.79
N THR A 33 10.92 -8.00 -6.64
CA THR A 33 10.13 -8.55 -5.54
C THR A 33 11.12 -9.06 -4.51
N LEU A 34 11.07 -8.50 -3.30
CA LEU A 34 11.99 -8.84 -2.21
C LEU A 34 11.50 -10.08 -1.45
N THR A 35 10.20 -10.16 -1.22
CA THR A 35 9.53 -11.33 -0.63
C THR A 35 8.18 -11.53 -1.30
N LYS A 36 7.48 -12.62 -0.98
CA LYS A 36 6.15 -12.91 -1.53
C LYS A 36 5.18 -11.71 -1.44
N ASP A 37 5.29 -10.92 -0.38
CA ASP A 37 4.36 -9.84 -0.06
C ASP A 37 5.05 -8.45 -0.02
N LEU A 38 6.29 -8.32 -0.50
CA LEU A 38 7.04 -7.04 -0.55
C LEU A 38 7.63 -6.80 -1.93
N HIS A 39 7.16 -5.74 -2.58
CA HIS A 39 7.59 -5.34 -3.92
C HIS A 39 8.26 -3.96 -3.88
N LEU A 40 9.44 -3.86 -4.47
CA LEU A 40 10.19 -2.62 -4.56
C LEU A 40 9.95 -1.95 -5.91
N ILE A 41 9.48 -0.70 -5.87
CA ILE A 41 9.28 0.14 -7.06
C ILE A 41 10.03 1.45 -6.92
N GLU A 42 10.36 2.06 -8.05
CA GLU A 42 10.76 3.45 -8.14
C GLU A 42 9.58 4.30 -8.65
N PHE A 43 9.34 5.41 -7.97
CA PHE A 43 8.31 6.37 -8.34
C PHE A 43 8.80 7.79 -8.05
N GLN A 44 8.91 8.63 -9.08
CA GLN A 44 9.36 10.03 -8.96
C GLN A 44 10.72 10.14 -8.25
N GLY A 45 11.66 9.25 -8.58
CA GLY A 45 13.00 9.18 -7.98
C GLY A 45 13.02 8.71 -6.51
N ARG A 46 11.92 8.17 -5.99
CA ARG A 46 11.84 7.59 -4.65
C ARG A 46 11.71 6.07 -4.72
N TYR A 47 12.46 5.37 -3.88
CA TYR A 47 12.34 3.92 -3.70
C TYR A 47 11.25 3.58 -2.68
N ILE A 48 10.25 2.83 -3.12
CA ILE A 48 9.05 2.52 -2.35
C ILE A 48 8.91 1.00 -2.22
N GLY A 49 8.84 0.51 -0.99
CA GLY A 49 8.42 -0.85 -0.67
C GLY A 49 6.91 -0.91 -0.50
N LEU A 50 6.24 -1.66 -1.38
CA LEU A 50 4.81 -1.96 -1.31
C LEU A 50 4.58 -3.28 -0.58
N HIS A 51 3.83 -3.23 0.53
CA HIS A 51 3.54 -4.40 1.37
C HIS A 51 2.10 -4.93 1.11
N ASP A 52 2.00 -6.12 0.51
CA ASP A 52 0.73 -6.78 0.08
C ASP A 52 0.21 -7.85 1.06
N HIS A 53 0.56 -7.77 2.34
CA HIS A 53 0.05 -8.72 3.34
C HIS A 53 -1.14 -8.17 4.16
N GLY A 54 -1.58 -6.92 3.95
CA GLY A 54 -2.58 -6.26 4.82
C GLY A 54 -4.03 -6.76 4.69
N GLY A 55 -4.24 -7.98 4.19
CA GLY A 55 -5.57 -8.60 4.00
C GLY A 55 -5.76 -9.96 4.65
N CYS A 56 -4.71 -10.67 5.07
CA CYS A 56 -4.89 -11.97 5.73
C CYS A 56 -5.12 -11.78 7.24
N GLU A 57 -6.33 -12.05 7.73
CA GLU A 57 -6.76 -11.91 9.14
C GLU A 57 -5.85 -12.63 10.15
N ARG A 58 -5.04 -13.59 9.70
CA ARG A 58 -4.18 -14.44 10.53
C ARG A 58 -3.02 -13.74 11.26
N TYR A 59 -2.75 -12.45 11.01
CA TYR A 59 -1.55 -11.77 11.51
C TYR A 59 -1.82 -10.40 12.14
N HIS A 60 -2.89 -10.30 12.92
CA HIS A 60 -3.30 -9.03 13.56
C HIS A 60 -2.18 -8.35 14.37
N SER A 61 -1.35 -9.13 15.07
CA SER A 61 -0.24 -8.62 15.89
C SER A 61 0.97 -8.16 15.08
N LEU A 62 1.29 -8.82 13.96
CA LEU A 62 2.37 -8.37 13.07
C LEU A 62 1.99 -7.05 12.38
N ARG A 63 0.71 -6.87 12.02
CA ARG A 63 0.20 -5.65 11.39
C ARG A 63 0.47 -4.37 12.19
N GLN A 64 0.33 -4.42 13.52
CA GLN A 64 0.58 -3.27 14.40
C GLN A 64 2.02 -2.76 14.30
N LEU A 65 2.99 -3.69 14.27
CA LEU A 65 4.41 -3.33 14.14
C LEU A 65 4.68 -2.65 12.79
N HIS A 66 4.03 -3.10 11.72
CA HIS A 66 4.18 -2.48 10.42
C HIS A 66 3.57 -1.06 10.39
N TYR A 67 2.40 -0.84 11.00
CA TYR A 67 1.74 0.49 11.03
C TYR A 67 2.61 1.56 11.67
N LYS A 68 3.31 1.21 12.76
CA LYS A 68 4.22 2.11 13.47
C LYS A 68 5.37 2.64 12.60
N HIS A 69 5.84 1.83 11.65
CA HIS A 69 6.98 2.17 10.78
C HIS A 69 6.55 2.48 9.33
N ALA A 70 5.25 2.65 9.10
CA ALA A 70 4.72 3.01 7.80
C ALA A 70 5.01 4.48 7.48
N ASP A 71 5.52 4.75 6.29
CA ASP A 71 5.66 6.10 5.77
C ASP A 71 4.35 6.59 5.12
N GLY A 72 3.51 5.66 4.67
CA GLY A 72 2.18 5.91 4.12
C GLY A 72 1.30 4.66 4.12
N VAL A 73 -0.01 4.86 4.14
CA VAL A 73 -0.97 3.75 4.15
C VAL A 73 -2.03 3.92 3.07
N LEU A 74 -2.30 2.84 2.33
CA LEU A 74 -3.43 2.73 1.41
C LEU A 74 -4.50 1.84 2.04
N VAL A 75 -5.69 2.40 2.24
CA VAL A 75 -6.85 1.67 2.74
C VAL A 75 -7.73 1.28 1.57
N PHE A 76 -7.73 0.01 1.20
CA PHE A 76 -8.54 -0.52 0.10
C PHE A 76 -9.90 -0.99 0.61
N CYS A 77 -10.95 -0.52 -0.04
CA CYS A 77 -12.32 -0.95 0.21
C CYS A 77 -13.06 -1.14 -1.12
N ASP A 78 -14.09 -1.99 -1.13
CA ASP A 78 -15.08 -2.07 -2.22
C ASP A 78 -16.47 -1.59 -1.79
N THR A 79 -16.67 -1.40 -0.49
CA THR A 79 -17.85 -0.79 0.13
C THR A 79 -17.41 0.22 1.20
N ARG A 80 -18.37 0.94 1.79
CA ARG A 80 -18.09 1.96 2.82
C ARG A 80 -18.03 1.42 4.24
N LEU A 81 -18.46 0.17 4.46
CA LEU A 81 -18.83 -0.31 5.80
C LEU A 81 -17.65 -0.43 6.78
N ASN A 82 -16.42 -0.57 6.28
CA ASN A 82 -15.25 -0.87 7.12
C ASN A 82 -14.13 0.17 7.02
N ILE A 83 -14.34 1.30 6.34
CA ILE A 83 -13.29 2.33 6.17
C ILE A 83 -12.79 2.82 7.53
N ASP A 84 -13.72 3.22 8.41
CA ASP A 84 -13.37 3.82 9.71
C ASP A 84 -12.60 2.84 10.60
N VAL A 85 -12.96 1.55 10.56
CA VAL A 85 -12.26 0.49 11.31
C VAL A 85 -10.78 0.42 10.92
N TRP A 86 -10.49 0.44 9.62
CA TRP A 86 -9.11 0.39 9.11
C TRP A 86 -8.35 1.68 9.41
N VAL A 87 -9.00 2.83 9.27
CA VAL A 87 -8.39 4.13 9.57
C VAL A 87 -8.05 4.25 11.06
N GLU A 88 -8.98 3.88 11.94
CA GLU A 88 -8.75 3.90 13.40
C GLU A 88 -7.62 2.96 13.80
N ALA A 89 -7.57 1.74 13.26
CA ALA A 89 -6.50 0.78 13.55
C ALA A 89 -5.10 1.33 13.20
N VAL A 90 -4.99 2.07 12.09
CA VAL A 90 -3.74 2.72 11.70
C VAL A 90 -3.43 3.91 12.61
N LYS A 91 -4.43 4.76 12.87
CA LYS A 91 -4.24 5.98 13.66
C LYS A 91 -3.94 5.70 15.14
N GLN A 92 -4.37 4.56 15.67
CA GLN A 92 -4.00 4.12 17.03
C GLN A 92 -2.50 3.84 17.15
N GLU A 93 -1.86 3.30 16.12
CA GLU A 93 -0.44 2.95 16.13
C GLU A 93 0.46 4.07 15.57
N ASN A 94 -0.05 4.83 14.59
CA ASN A 94 0.68 5.90 13.91
C ASN A 94 -0.27 7.06 13.55
N PRO A 95 -0.51 8.00 14.50
CA PRO A 95 -1.47 9.09 14.32
C PRO A 95 -1.15 10.03 13.15
N ASP A 96 0.13 10.21 12.82
CA ASP A 96 0.60 11.19 11.84
C ASP A 96 0.76 10.61 10.43
N VAL A 97 0.66 9.29 10.25
CA VAL A 97 0.86 8.68 8.93
C VAL A 97 -0.20 9.17 7.95
N PRO A 98 0.19 9.57 6.74
CA PRO A 98 -0.77 9.88 5.69
C PRO A 98 -1.49 8.62 5.24
N ILE A 99 -2.80 8.75 5.11
CA ILE A 99 -3.70 7.69 4.66
C ILE A 99 -4.38 8.16 3.38
N VAL A 100 -4.49 7.26 2.39
CA VAL A 100 -5.34 7.43 1.21
C VAL A 100 -6.33 6.29 1.15
N ILE A 101 -7.61 6.62 1.07
CA ILE A 101 -8.72 5.68 0.97
C ILE A 101 -8.97 5.40 -0.51
N VAL A 102 -8.74 4.15 -0.91
CA VAL A 102 -8.85 3.66 -2.27
C VAL A 102 -10.09 2.80 -2.40
N MET A 103 -11.08 3.28 -3.12
CA MET A 103 -12.27 2.52 -3.44
C MET A 103 -12.07 1.74 -4.74
N ASN A 104 -11.97 0.43 -4.65
CA ASN A 104 -11.81 -0.45 -5.81
C ASN A 104 -13.16 -1.00 -6.29
N LYS A 105 -13.15 -1.61 -7.48
CA LYS A 105 -14.30 -2.16 -8.19
C LYS A 105 -15.30 -1.10 -8.65
N ALA A 106 -14.83 0.13 -8.89
CA ALA A 106 -15.64 1.25 -9.38
C ALA A 106 -16.29 1.04 -10.76
N ASP A 107 -16.08 -0.13 -11.38
CA ASP A 107 -16.85 -0.60 -12.54
C ASP A 107 -18.25 -1.10 -12.19
N ASP A 108 -18.56 -1.38 -10.91
CA ASP A 108 -19.89 -1.81 -10.49
C ASP A 108 -20.82 -0.60 -10.28
N THR A 109 -21.73 -0.39 -11.24
CA THR A 109 -22.70 0.71 -11.20
C THR A 109 -23.76 0.55 -10.10
N ASN A 110 -23.84 -0.60 -9.43
CA ASN A 110 -24.83 -0.86 -8.37
C ASN A 110 -24.38 -0.37 -6.99
N ILE A 111 -23.13 0.08 -6.84
CA ILE A 111 -22.59 0.50 -5.56
C ILE A 111 -22.68 2.03 -5.46
N ASP A 112 -23.48 2.54 -4.51
CA ASP A 112 -23.46 3.96 -4.17
C ASP A 112 -22.17 4.28 -3.38
N TYR A 113 -21.19 4.74 -4.15
CA TYR A 113 -19.89 5.14 -3.68
C TYR A 113 -19.86 6.43 -2.85
N GLY A 114 -20.92 7.24 -2.87
CA GLY A 114 -21.09 8.59 -2.27
C GLY A 114 -19.82 9.40 -1.98
N LYS A 115 -19.78 10.18 -0.88
CA LYS A 115 -18.55 10.85 -0.39
C LYS A 115 -17.87 10.01 0.69
N GLY A 116 -16.56 9.76 0.61
CA GLY A 116 -15.81 9.03 1.65
C GLY A 116 -14.49 8.40 1.20
N ALA A 117 -14.27 8.21 -0.10
CA ALA A 117 -12.97 7.77 -0.63
C ALA A 117 -12.21 8.94 -1.25
N ASP A 118 -10.87 8.88 -1.20
CA ASP A 118 -10.00 9.85 -1.88
C ASP A 118 -9.93 9.58 -3.39
N ILE A 119 -10.01 8.30 -3.78
CA ILE A 119 -9.93 7.87 -5.17
C ILE A 119 -10.75 6.62 -5.45
N TYR A 120 -11.32 6.57 -6.67
CA TYR A 120 -12.06 5.43 -7.21
C TYR A 120 -11.26 4.79 -8.33
N ILE A 121 -11.01 3.49 -8.21
CA ILE A 121 -10.21 2.69 -9.16
C ILE A 121 -10.96 1.44 -9.62
N SER A 122 -10.51 0.88 -10.75
CA SER A 122 -10.86 -0.47 -11.14
C SER A 122 -9.61 -1.22 -11.58
N CYS A 123 -9.12 -2.13 -10.74
CA CYS A 123 -8.01 -3.02 -11.08
C CYS A 123 -8.34 -3.97 -12.25
N LYS A 124 -9.63 -4.28 -12.43
CA LYS A 124 -10.12 -5.13 -13.52
C LYS A 124 -9.98 -4.44 -14.88
N HIS A 125 -10.28 -3.14 -14.92
CA HIS A 125 -10.27 -2.34 -16.14
C HIS A 125 -9.06 -1.39 -16.27
N ASN A 126 -8.06 -1.51 -15.37
CA ASN A 126 -6.89 -0.62 -15.31
C ASN A 126 -7.25 0.87 -15.29
N ARG A 127 -8.26 1.24 -14.49
CA ARG A 127 -8.73 2.62 -14.39
C ARG A 127 -8.20 3.30 -13.13
N ASN A 128 -7.60 4.47 -13.31
CA ASN A 128 -7.13 5.38 -12.24
C ASN A 128 -6.06 4.80 -11.29
N LEU A 129 -5.39 3.70 -11.66
CA LEU A 129 -4.39 3.05 -10.80
C LEU A 129 -3.15 3.95 -10.62
N GLU A 130 -2.76 4.63 -11.68
CA GLU A 130 -1.64 5.57 -11.78
C GLU A 130 -1.80 6.79 -10.87
N ASN A 131 -3.03 7.12 -10.48
CA ASN A 131 -3.33 8.31 -9.66
C ASN A 131 -3.29 8.01 -8.15
N VAL A 132 -3.18 6.74 -7.73
CA VAL A 132 -3.17 6.36 -6.31
C VAL A 132 -1.88 6.83 -5.61
N LEU A 133 -0.71 6.51 -6.18
CA LEU A 133 0.59 6.87 -5.59
C LEU A 133 0.83 8.40 -5.57
N PRO A 134 0.50 9.18 -6.63
CA PRO A 134 0.54 10.65 -6.60
C PRO A 134 -0.27 11.30 -5.47
N LEU A 135 -1.34 10.66 -4.98
CA LEU A 135 -2.15 11.21 -3.88
C LEU A 135 -1.50 10.99 -2.51
N LEU A 136 -0.72 9.91 -2.36
CA LEU A 136 -0.11 9.53 -1.08
C LEU A 136 1.30 10.10 -0.93
N ILE A 137 2.16 9.93 -1.93
CA ILE A 137 3.60 10.22 -1.85
C ILE A 137 3.94 11.67 -1.45
N PRO A 138 3.24 12.70 -1.97
CA PRO A 138 3.48 14.08 -1.54
C PRO A 138 3.11 14.34 -0.07
N LYS A 139 2.22 13.54 0.50
CA LYS A 139 1.80 13.64 1.91
C LYS A 139 2.77 12.91 2.86
N MET A 140 3.61 12.02 2.34
CA MET A 140 4.62 11.27 3.11
C MET A 140 5.76 12.19 3.50
N LYS A 141 6.31 11.98 4.71
CA LYS A 141 7.52 12.67 5.15
C LYS A 141 8.65 12.38 4.15
N LEU A 142 9.50 13.36 3.88
CA LEU A 142 10.69 13.13 3.07
C LEU A 142 11.62 12.16 3.82
N PRO A 143 12.26 11.21 3.12
CA PRO A 143 13.23 10.34 3.76
C PRO A 143 14.41 11.18 4.26
N GLU A 144 14.80 10.99 5.52
CA GLU A 144 15.97 11.67 6.11
C GLU A 144 17.27 11.29 5.38
N THR A 145 17.31 10.06 4.83
CA THR A 145 18.44 9.55 4.06
C THR A 145 17.94 8.80 2.82
N ILE A 146 18.48 9.12 1.65
CA ILE A 146 18.24 8.36 0.42
C ILE A 146 19.20 7.16 0.43
N ILE A 147 18.74 6.06 1.01
CA ILE A 147 19.45 4.78 1.01
C ILE A 147 19.24 4.10 -0.34
N SER A 148 20.32 3.60 -0.94
CA SER A 148 20.25 2.91 -2.23
C SER A 148 19.40 1.62 -2.14
N PRO A 149 18.86 1.11 -3.28
CA PRO A 149 18.10 -0.14 -3.28
C PRO A 149 18.90 -1.32 -2.74
N LEU A 150 20.21 -1.38 -3.06
CA LEU A 150 21.10 -2.44 -2.62
C LEU A 150 21.32 -2.39 -1.09
N GLU A 151 21.62 -1.23 -0.53
CA GLU A 151 21.77 -1.06 0.93
C GLU A 151 20.48 -1.38 1.67
N THR A 152 19.33 -0.95 1.12
CA THR A 152 18.01 -1.28 1.67
C THR A 152 17.79 -2.79 1.71
N LEU A 153 18.15 -3.50 0.63
CA LEU A 153 18.09 -4.96 0.56
C LEU A 153 18.97 -5.62 1.64
N PHE A 154 20.18 -5.11 1.84
CA PHE A 154 21.11 -5.62 2.86
C PHE A 154 20.64 -5.37 4.30
N GLU A 155 19.95 -4.26 4.57
CA GLU A 155 19.37 -4.00 5.91
C GLU A 155 18.10 -4.83 6.17
N TYR A 156 17.27 -5.08 5.15
CA TYR A 156 16.00 -5.79 5.31
C TYR A 156 16.13 -7.33 5.35
N LEU A 157 17.10 -7.91 4.64
CA LEU A 157 17.30 -9.36 4.55
C LEU A 157 17.56 -10.06 5.91
N PRO A 158 18.40 -9.52 6.83
CA PRO A 158 18.71 -10.17 8.11
C PRO A 158 17.50 -10.33 9.04
N HIS A 159 16.56 -9.38 9.01
CA HIS A 159 15.33 -9.42 9.82
C HIS A 159 14.32 -10.49 9.36
N TYR A 160 14.45 -10.98 8.12
CA TYR A 160 13.58 -12.02 7.57
C TYR A 160 14.24 -13.40 7.47
N CYS A 161 15.57 -13.47 7.31
CA CYS A 161 16.32 -14.74 7.36
C CYS A 161 16.35 -15.40 8.75
N SER A 162 15.86 -14.72 9.78
CA SER A 162 15.75 -15.25 11.15
C SER A 162 14.41 -15.95 11.44
N ILE A 163 13.54 -16.11 10.44
CA ILE A 163 12.22 -16.77 10.56
C ILE A 163 12.12 -18.04 9.65
N SER A 164 13.22 -18.52 9.07
CA SER A 164 13.25 -19.78 8.30
C SER A 164 13.69 -20.98 9.13
#